data_AF-A0A849MCF7-F1
#
_entry.id   AF-A0A849MCF7-F1
#
_cell.length_a   1.000
_cell.length_b   1.000
_cell.length_c   1.000
_cell.angle_alpha   90.00
_cell.angle_beta   90.00
_cell.angle_gamma   90.00
#
_symmetry.space_group_name_H-M   'P 1'
#
loop_
_entity.id
_entity.type
_entity.pdbx_description
1 polymer ?
#
loop_
_entity_poly.entity_id
_entity_poly.type
_entity_poly.pdbx_seq_one_letter_code
_entity_poly.pdbx_strand_id
1 'polypeptide(L)'
;MPAKKKISPPFESPLEETFNNRLIPLLKKNVNLIPQYEVETICNNFRLDFFIGHKKQKIGIELDGPTTHDQKAQIYDYWRDSVILSEKHVDKIYRISGQGLIDNLNVIMIKLFKIIPQFLDLDKQKNIVLSDADIDKEFEIIVESMDDVGRGKIYKYIQNQNGGRLNPLIYKYKKQYGHFGYSAEELK
;
A
#
# COMPACT_ATOMS: atom_id res chain seq x y z
N MET A 1 -16.27 -8.10 -30.64
CA MET A 1 -15.51 -7.45 -29.56
C MET A 1 -14.09 -7.98 -29.62
N PRO A 2 -13.06 -7.15 -29.84
CA PRO A 2 -11.69 -7.65 -29.86
C PRO A 2 -11.28 -8.04 -28.44
N ALA A 3 -10.67 -9.21 -28.30
CA ALA A 3 -10.16 -9.74 -27.04
C ALA A 3 -9.19 -8.72 -26.41
N LYS A 4 -9.39 -8.40 -25.13
CA LYS A 4 -8.44 -7.59 -24.35
C LYS A 4 -7.10 -8.35 -24.33
N LYS A 5 -6.13 -7.84 -25.08
CA LYS A 5 -4.73 -8.26 -25.00
C LYS A 5 -4.29 -7.92 -23.57
N LYS A 6 -4.19 -8.94 -22.69
CA LYS A 6 -3.65 -8.80 -21.34
C LYS A 6 -2.14 -8.57 -21.51
N ILE A 7 -1.74 -7.33 -21.75
CA ILE A 7 -0.35 -6.93 -21.54
C ILE A 7 -0.27 -6.75 -20.03
N SER A 8 0.15 -7.81 -19.32
CA SER A 8 0.55 -7.65 -17.93
C SER A 8 1.74 -6.67 -17.92
N PRO A 9 1.70 -5.60 -17.12
CA PRO A 9 2.91 -4.82 -16.89
C PRO A 9 4.00 -5.76 -16.36
N PRO A 10 5.30 -5.48 -16.59
CA PRO A 10 6.33 -6.29 -15.97
C PRO A 10 6.21 -6.13 -14.45
N PHE A 11 5.76 -7.19 -13.78
CA PHE A 11 5.81 -7.28 -12.32
C PHE A 11 7.27 -7.32 -11.89
N GLU A 12 7.58 -6.75 -10.74
CA GLU A 12 8.95 -6.75 -10.23
C GLU A 12 9.30 -8.06 -9.54
N SER A 13 8.28 -8.81 -9.13
CA SER A 13 8.42 -10.09 -8.47
C SER A 13 7.37 -11.12 -8.93
N PRO A 14 7.71 -12.43 -8.89
CA PRO A 14 6.72 -13.51 -9.06
C PRO A 14 5.58 -13.44 -8.03
N LEU A 15 5.85 -12.81 -6.89
CA LEU A 15 4.90 -12.62 -5.81
C LEU A 15 3.75 -11.70 -6.24
N GLU A 16 4.07 -10.55 -6.83
CA GLU A 16 3.07 -9.63 -7.37
C GLU A 16 2.25 -10.27 -8.49
N GLU A 17 2.89 -11.02 -9.39
CA GLU A 17 2.18 -11.72 -10.46
C GLU A 17 1.17 -12.73 -9.88
N THR A 18 1.61 -13.51 -8.88
CA THR A 18 0.78 -14.49 -8.19
C THR A 18 -0.41 -13.81 -7.48
N PHE A 19 -0.14 -12.73 -6.75
CA PHE A 19 -1.17 -11.95 -6.08
C PHE A 19 -2.17 -11.37 -7.07
N ASN A 20 -1.69 -10.75 -8.15
CA ASN A 20 -2.50 -10.18 -9.21
C ASN A 20 -3.43 -11.22 -9.84
N ASN A 21 -2.88 -12.37 -10.22
CA ASN A 21 -3.63 -13.45 -10.83
C ASN A 21 -4.69 -14.02 -9.88
N ARG A 22 -4.43 -14.01 -8.57
CA ARG A 22 -5.40 -14.42 -7.56
C ARG A 22 -6.48 -13.37 -7.31
N LEU A 23 -6.11 -12.09 -7.33
CA LEU A 23 -7.01 -10.97 -7.01
C LEU A 23 -7.96 -10.63 -8.16
N ILE A 24 -7.48 -10.58 -9.41
CA ILE A 24 -8.28 -10.16 -10.57
C ILE A 24 -9.64 -10.87 -10.67
N PRO A 25 -9.72 -12.21 -10.55
CA PRO A 25 -10.98 -12.91 -10.64
C PRO A 25 -11.98 -12.51 -9.55
N LEU A 26 -11.50 -12.04 -8.39
CA LEU A 26 -12.30 -11.68 -7.23
C LEU A 26 -12.88 -10.26 -7.31
N LEU A 27 -12.35 -9.40 -8.18
CA LEU A 27 -12.81 -8.01 -8.31
C LEU A 27 -14.25 -7.93 -8.85
N LYS A 28 -14.96 -6.87 -8.43
CA LYS A 28 -16.22 -6.47 -9.07
C LYS A 28 -15.97 -5.92 -10.48
N LYS A 29 -16.97 -6.04 -11.36
CA LYS A 29 -16.87 -5.60 -12.76
C LYS A 29 -16.51 -4.12 -12.95
N ASN A 30 -16.87 -3.26 -12.00
CA ASN A 30 -16.65 -1.81 -12.05
C ASN A 30 -15.46 -1.33 -11.21
N VAL A 31 -14.59 -2.24 -10.81
CA VAL A 31 -13.35 -1.92 -10.08
C VAL A 31 -12.22 -1.81 -11.08
N ASN A 32 -11.45 -0.74 -10.95
CA ASN A 32 -10.23 -0.53 -11.71
C ASN A 32 -9.04 -1.06 -10.90
N LEU A 33 -8.28 -1.99 -11.45
CA LEU A 33 -7.01 -2.46 -10.90
C LEU A 33 -5.91 -2.04 -11.87
N ILE A 34 -4.93 -1.29 -11.36
CA ILE A 34 -3.72 -0.94 -12.11
C ILE A 34 -2.52 -1.45 -11.31
N PRO A 35 -1.86 -2.53 -11.76
CA PRO A 35 -0.59 -2.92 -11.19
C PRO A 35 0.51 -1.92 -11.55
N GLN A 36 1.55 -1.82 -10.71
CA GLN A 36 2.73 -0.98 -10.94
C GLN A 36 2.31 0.49 -11.20
N TYR A 37 1.41 1.01 -10.36
CA TYR A 37 0.79 2.31 -10.54
C TYR A 37 1.74 3.44 -10.16
N GLU A 38 2.21 4.18 -11.15
CA GLU A 38 3.04 5.37 -10.93
C GLU A 38 2.21 6.51 -10.31
N VAL A 39 2.79 7.12 -9.28
CA VAL A 39 2.24 8.25 -8.54
C VAL A 39 3.22 9.41 -8.63
N GLU A 40 2.89 10.39 -9.47
CA GLU A 40 3.61 11.66 -9.52
C GLU A 40 3.22 12.51 -8.31
N THR A 41 4.21 12.84 -7.47
CA THR A 41 4.02 13.71 -6.30
C THR A 41 4.87 14.96 -6.42
N ILE A 42 4.63 15.94 -5.54
CA ILE A 42 5.53 17.09 -5.44
C ILE A 42 6.98 16.65 -5.20
N CYS A 43 7.20 15.58 -4.45
CA CYS A 43 8.53 15.16 -4.04
C CYS A 43 9.22 14.43 -5.18
N ASN A 44 8.59 13.36 -5.68
CA ASN A 44 9.14 12.47 -6.67
C ASN A 44 8.04 11.66 -7.35
N ASN A 45 8.41 10.90 -8.37
CA ASN A 45 7.58 9.83 -8.88
C ASN A 45 7.81 8.58 -8.01
N PHE A 46 6.73 8.11 -7.40
CA PHE A 46 6.69 6.85 -6.68
C PHE A 46 5.89 5.84 -7.49
N ARG A 47 5.88 4.60 -7.02
CA ARG A 47 5.10 3.54 -7.64
C ARG A 47 4.51 2.67 -6.54
N LEU A 48 3.23 2.40 -6.69
CA LEU A 48 2.52 1.43 -5.87
C LEU A 48 2.48 0.09 -6.60
N ASP A 49 2.60 -1.03 -5.88
CA ASP A 49 2.49 -2.36 -6.52
C ASP A 49 1.12 -2.54 -7.15
N PHE A 50 0.06 -2.08 -6.47
CA PHE A 50 -1.29 -2.05 -7.01
C PHE A 50 -2.06 -0.80 -6.58
N PHE A 51 -2.75 -0.22 -7.55
CA PHE A 51 -3.84 0.72 -7.32
C PHE A 51 -5.17 0.03 -7.54
N ILE A 52 -6.12 0.23 -6.63
CA ILE A 52 -7.51 -0.21 -6.78
C ILE A 52 -8.46 0.97 -6.61
N GLY A 53 -9.26 1.23 -7.64
CA GLY A 53 -10.25 2.30 -7.68
C GLY A 53 -11.68 1.79 -7.82
N HIS A 54 -12.60 2.32 -7.03
CA HIS A 54 -14.04 2.09 -7.14
C HIS A 54 -14.83 3.32 -6.72
N LYS A 55 -15.62 3.87 -7.64
CA LYS A 55 -16.36 5.13 -7.40
C LYS A 55 -15.41 6.24 -6.93
N LYS A 56 -15.58 6.74 -5.70
CA LYS A 56 -14.75 7.78 -5.08
C LYS A 56 -13.65 7.22 -4.18
N GLN A 57 -13.57 5.90 -4.02
CA GLN A 57 -12.58 5.26 -3.16
C GLN A 57 -11.39 4.76 -3.98
N LYS A 58 -10.19 5.05 -3.48
CA LYS A 58 -8.91 4.72 -4.08
C LYS A 58 -8.02 4.13 -3.01
N ILE A 59 -7.47 2.96 -3.24
CA ILE A 59 -6.54 2.33 -2.30
C ILE A 59 -5.26 1.92 -3.02
N GLY A 60 -4.13 1.99 -2.32
CA GLY A 60 -2.89 1.34 -2.69
C GLY A 60 -2.77 -0.01 -1.99
N ILE A 61 -2.12 -0.97 -2.63
CA ILE A 61 -1.62 -2.19 -2.00
C ILE A 61 -0.14 -2.30 -2.30
N GLU A 62 0.65 -2.55 -1.27
CA GLU A 62 2.09 -2.81 -1.31
C GLU A 62 2.36 -4.23 -0.82
N LEU A 63 3.22 -4.96 -1.54
CA LEU A 63 3.69 -6.29 -1.20
C LEU A 63 5.14 -6.20 -0.72
N ASP A 64 5.33 -6.21 0.59
CA ASP A 64 6.66 -6.10 1.17
C ASP A 64 7.48 -7.36 0.93
N GLY A 65 8.75 -7.21 0.55
CA GLY A 65 9.65 -8.36 0.40
C GLY A 65 9.74 -9.21 1.69
N PRO A 66 10.12 -10.50 1.60
CA PRO A 66 10.14 -11.43 2.73
C PRO A 66 11.18 -11.09 3.83
N THR A 67 12.08 -10.14 3.59
CA THR A 67 13.18 -9.76 4.50
C THR A 67 13.26 -8.25 4.71
N THR A 68 12.40 -7.69 5.57
CA THR A 68 12.49 -6.27 5.96
C THR A 68 13.50 -6.09 7.10
N HIS A 69 14.81 -6.08 6.81
CA HIS A 69 15.86 -5.89 7.82
C HIS A 69 16.51 -4.49 7.82
N ASP A 70 16.21 -3.61 6.86
CA ASP A 70 16.80 -2.26 6.84
C ASP A 70 15.83 -1.21 7.41
N GLN A 71 16.16 -0.68 8.59
CA GLN A 71 15.43 0.41 9.23
C GLN A 71 15.35 1.66 8.33
N LYS A 72 16.38 1.94 7.50
CA LYS A 72 16.36 3.08 6.59
C LYS A 72 15.33 2.90 5.48
N ALA A 73 15.20 1.68 4.94
CA ALA A 73 14.19 1.37 3.93
C ALA A 73 12.77 1.52 4.50
N GLN A 74 12.50 0.99 5.69
CA GLN A 74 11.19 1.16 6.36
C GLN A 74 10.87 2.64 6.62
N ILE A 75 11.86 3.41 7.04
CA ILE A 75 11.73 4.84 7.26
C ILE A 75 11.38 5.55 5.93
N TYR A 76 12.07 5.23 4.82
CA TYR A 76 11.76 5.77 3.49
C TYR A 76 10.34 5.43 3.04
N ASP A 77 9.92 4.19 3.23
CA ASP A 77 8.58 3.71 2.90
C ASP A 77 7.49 4.49 3.65
N TYR A 78 7.65 4.69 4.96
CA TYR A 78 6.73 5.52 5.72
C TYR A 78 6.64 6.95 5.21
N TRP A 79 7.78 7.53 4.84
CA TRP A 79 7.80 8.89 4.29
C TRP A 79 7.12 8.95 2.91
N ARG A 80 7.42 8.00 2.03
CA ARG A 80 6.80 7.84 0.70
C ARG A 80 5.29 7.75 0.82
N ASP A 81 4.80 6.82 1.65
CA ASP A 81 3.37 6.55 1.82
C ASP A 81 2.65 7.77 2.40
N SER A 82 3.29 8.48 3.34
CA SER A 82 2.77 9.74 3.88
C SER A 82 2.57 10.80 2.79
N VAL A 83 3.52 10.96 1.86
CA VAL A 83 3.40 11.94 0.77
C VAL A 83 2.26 11.56 -0.17
N ILE A 84 2.21 10.29 -0.59
CA ILE A 84 1.15 9.77 -1.47
C ILE A 84 -0.25 10.00 -0.86
N LEU A 85 -0.42 9.67 0.41
CA LEU A 85 -1.68 9.87 1.15
C LEU A 85 -2.01 11.35 1.30
N SER A 86 -1.01 12.19 1.58
CA SER A 86 -1.22 13.63 1.83
C SER A 86 -1.71 14.40 0.62
N GLU A 87 -1.25 14.01 -0.57
CA GLU A 87 -1.68 14.56 -1.85
C GLU A 87 -2.96 13.89 -2.36
N LYS A 88 -3.54 12.97 -1.57
CA LYS A 88 -4.80 12.27 -1.85
C LYS A 88 -4.78 11.47 -3.15
N HIS A 89 -3.62 10.92 -3.52
CA HIS A 89 -3.51 10.00 -4.65
C HIS A 89 -4.31 8.72 -4.39
N VAL A 90 -4.24 8.21 -3.16
CA VAL A 90 -5.09 7.15 -2.60
C VAL A 90 -5.59 7.56 -1.21
N ASP A 91 -6.67 6.92 -0.75
CA ASP A 91 -7.27 7.15 0.57
C ASP A 91 -6.59 6.33 1.66
N LYS A 92 -6.12 5.12 1.30
CA LYS A 92 -5.44 4.18 2.18
C LYS A 92 -4.39 3.38 1.42
N ILE A 93 -3.34 2.96 2.10
CA ILE A 93 -2.35 2.00 1.60
C ILE A 93 -2.43 0.75 2.51
N TYR A 94 -2.56 -0.42 1.90
CA TYR A 94 -2.54 -1.71 2.60
C TYR A 94 -1.20 -2.40 2.32
N ARG A 95 -0.40 -2.62 3.37
CA ARG A 95 0.88 -3.32 3.28
C ARG A 95 0.71 -4.78 3.68
N ILE A 96 1.16 -5.66 2.80
CA ILE A 96 1.07 -7.12 2.94
C ILE A 96 2.49 -7.68 2.93
N SER A 97 2.91 -8.28 4.05
CA SER A 97 4.17 -9.04 4.09
C SER A 97 4.19 -10.14 3.03
N GLY A 98 5.25 -10.16 2.24
CA GLY A 98 5.45 -11.13 1.18
C GLY A 98 5.72 -12.53 1.70
N GLN A 99 6.34 -12.67 2.88
CA GLN A 99 6.45 -13.97 3.54
C GLN A 99 5.06 -14.54 3.85
N GLY A 100 4.16 -13.73 4.42
CA GLY A 100 2.82 -14.24 4.67
C GLY A 100 1.98 -14.40 3.40
N LEU A 101 2.30 -13.71 2.30
CA LEU A 101 1.69 -13.95 1.00
C LEU A 101 2.11 -15.30 0.41
N ILE A 102 3.39 -15.66 0.53
CA ILE A 102 3.92 -16.98 0.15
C ILE A 102 3.22 -18.07 0.96
N ASP A 103 3.16 -17.89 2.27
CA ASP A 103 2.69 -18.95 3.17
C ASP A 103 1.15 -19.07 3.16
N ASN A 104 0.43 -17.98 2.94
CA ASN A 104 -0.99 -17.85 3.34
C ASN A 104 -1.85 -17.07 2.34
N LEU A 105 -1.57 -17.17 1.03
CA LEU A 105 -2.28 -16.42 0.00
C LEU A 105 -3.81 -16.48 0.13
N ASN A 106 -4.39 -17.66 0.39
CA ASN A 106 -5.85 -17.80 0.52
C ASN A 106 -6.39 -17.10 1.78
N VAL A 107 -5.69 -17.16 2.90
CA VAL A 107 -6.06 -16.44 4.14
C VAL A 107 -6.05 -14.93 3.87
N ILE A 108 -5.02 -14.43 3.19
CA ILE A 108 -4.93 -13.01 2.82
C ILE A 108 -6.10 -12.60 1.95
N MET A 109 -6.47 -13.40 0.93
CA MET A 109 -7.63 -13.10 0.09
C MET A 109 -8.92 -13.02 0.91
N ILE A 110 -9.13 -13.95 1.86
CA ILE A 110 -10.28 -13.90 2.78
C ILE A 110 -10.25 -12.65 3.67
N LYS A 111 -9.07 -12.24 4.16
CA LYS A 111 -8.94 -11.00 4.94
C LYS A 111 -9.26 -9.77 4.09
N LEU A 112 -8.83 -9.72 2.83
CA LEU A 112 -9.20 -8.65 1.91
C LEU A 112 -10.71 -8.59 1.70
N PHE A 113 -11.42 -9.71 1.64
CA PHE A 113 -12.89 -9.72 1.61
C PHE A 113 -13.53 -9.02 2.82
N LYS A 114 -12.90 -9.08 4.00
CA LYS A 114 -13.37 -8.39 5.21
C LYS A 114 -13.03 -6.90 5.21
N ILE A 115 -11.84 -6.54 4.72
CA ILE A 115 -11.28 -5.18 4.83
C ILE A 115 -11.73 -4.28 3.68
N ILE A 116 -11.83 -4.83 2.48
CA ILE A 116 -12.15 -4.10 1.24
C ILE A 116 -13.34 -4.70 0.46
N PRO A 117 -14.47 -5.08 1.11
CA PRO A 117 -15.63 -5.72 0.47
C PRO A 117 -16.28 -4.89 -0.64
N GLN A 118 -16.08 -3.57 -0.62
CA GLN A 118 -16.59 -2.67 -1.65
C GLN A 118 -15.93 -2.93 -3.02
N PHE A 119 -14.70 -3.46 -3.05
CA PHE A 119 -13.95 -3.77 -4.27
C PHE A 119 -14.10 -5.23 -4.73
N LEU A 120 -14.52 -6.14 -3.83
CA LEU A 120 -14.55 -7.57 -4.10
C LEU A 120 -15.96 -8.12 -4.27
N ASP A 121 -16.13 -9.02 -5.22
CA ASP A 121 -17.38 -9.72 -5.48
C ASP A 121 -17.58 -10.81 -4.41
N LEU A 122 -18.38 -10.51 -3.38
CA LEU A 122 -18.54 -11.36 -2.20
C LEU A 122 -19.00 -12.77 -2.54
N ASP A 123 -19.76 -12.96 -3.61
CA ASP A 123 -20.20 -14.29 -4.07
C ASP A 123 -19.03 -15.17 -4.49
N LYS A 124 -17.87 -14.58 -4.84
CA LYS A 124 -16.67 -15.31 -5.21
C LYS A 124 -15.82 -15.72 -4.01
N GLN A 125 -16.11 -15.21 -2.81
CA GLN A 125 -15.40 -15.59 -1.59
C GLN A 125 -15.50 -17.11 -1.35
N LYS A 126 -16.64 -17.73 -1.68
CA LYS A 126 -16.88 -19.18 -1.56
C LYS A 126 -15.94 -20.04 -2.41
N ASN A 127 -15.30 -19.45 -3.42
CA ASN A 127 -14.35 -20.15 -4.29
C ASN A 127 -12.93 -20.18 -3.69
N ILE A 128 -12.75 -19.62 -2.49
CA ILE A 128 -11.50 -19.68 -1.75
C ILE A 128 -11.66 -20.77 -0.70
N VAL A 129 -10.94 -21.87 -0.90
CA VAL A 129 -10.88 -22.97 0.06
C VAL A 129 -9.70 -22.72 0.99
N LEU A 130 -9.99 -22.66 2.29
CA LEU A 130 -8.97 -22.67 3.34
C LEU A 130 -8.68 -24.13 3.72
N SER A 131 -7.40 -24.45 3.87
CA SER A 131 -6.97 -25.73 4.43
C SER A 131 -7.04 -25.69 5.96
N ASP A 132 -6.97 -26.83 6.63
CA ASP A 132 -6.92 -26.87 8.09
C ASP A 132 -5.69 -26.11 8.63
N ALA A 133 -4.58 -26.12 7.87
CA ALA A 133 -3.37 -25.35 8.18
C ALA A 133 -3.56 -23.82 8.08
N ASP A 134 -4.66 -23.34 7.49
CA ASP A 134 -4.96 -21.91 7.32
C ASP A 134 -5.81 -21.34 8.47
N ILE A 135 -6.50 -22.20 9.24
CA ILE A 135 -7.55 -21.79 10.19
C ILE A 135 -6.96 -21.02 11.39
N ASP A 136 -5.76 -21.38 11.83
CA ASP A 136 -5.12 -20.80 13.02
C ASP A 136 -4.10 -19.70 12.69
N LYS A 137 -3.96 -19.32 11.41
CA LYS A 137 -2.91 -18.39 11.00
C LYS A 137 -3.35 -16.94 11.12
N GLU A 138 -2.77 -16.25 12.10
CA GLU A 138 -2.87 -14.80 12.20
C GLU A 138 -1.87 -14.12 11.25
N PHE A 139 -2.40 -13.41 10.27
CA PHE A 139 -1.64 -12.54 9.37
C PHE A 139 -2.00 -11.06 9.56
N GLU A 140 -1.02 -10.18 9.70
CA GLU A 140 -1.25 -8.74 9.84
C GLU A 140 -1.23 -8.05 8.46
N ILE A 141 -2.29 -7.30 8.16
CA ILE A 141 -2.30 -6.33 7.05
C ILE A 141 -2.19 -4.96 7.69
N ILE A 142 -1.08 -4.28 7.46
CA ILE A 142 -0.87 -2.94 7.99
C ILE A 142 -1.68 -1.97 7.14
N VAL A 143 -2.53 -1.17 7.80
CA VAL A 143 -3.36 -0.17 7.14
C VAL A 143 -2.78 1.21 7.42
N GLU A 144 -2.45 1.91 6.36
CA GLU A 144 -1.93 3.27 6.39
C GLU A 144 -3.00 4.21 5.85
N SER A 145 -3.43 5.17 6.67
CA SER A 145 -4.36 6.23 6.27
C SER A 145 -3.83 7.60 6.69
N MET A 146 -4.32 8.67 6.07
CA MET A 146 -3.87 10.02 6.41
C MET A 146 -4.04 10.35 7.91
N ASP A 147 -5.10 9.82 8.53
CA ASP A 147 -5.39 9.99 9.95
C ASP A 147 -4.39 9.21 10.83
N ASP A 148 -3.85 8.10 10.33
CA ASP A 148 -2.87 7.24 11.04
C ASP A 148 -1.40 7.62 10.75
N VAL A 149 -1.13 8.28 9.62
CA VAL A 149 0.21 8.38 9.01
C VAL A 149 0.73 9.81 8.96
N GLY A 150 -0.12 10.81 8.73
CA GLY A 150 0.28 11.99 7.97
C GLY A 150 1.35 12.91 8.57
N ARG A 151 1.68 12.85 9.87
CA ARG A 151 2.54 13.87 10.52
C ARG A 151 3.61 13.32 11.47
N GLY A 152 3.29 12.33 12.30
CA GLY A 152 4.25 11.74 13.26
C GLY A 152 5.34 10.89 12.61
N LYS A 153 5.04 10.21 11.50
CA LYS A 153 6.00 9.33 10.80
C LYS A 153 7.01 10.12 9.96
N ILE A 154 6.57 11.19 9.30
CA ILE A 154 7.46 12.14 8.58
C ILE A 154 8.46 12.78 9.56
N TYR A 155 8.00 13.13 10.77
CA TYR A 155 8.87 13.69 11.81
C TYR A 155 9.96 12.70 12.27
N LYS A 156 9.61 11.42 12.50
CA LYS A 156 10.59 10.37 12.83
C LYS A 156 11.62 10.16 11.71
N TYR A 157 11.20 10.22 10.43
CA TYR A 157 12.14 10.18 9.30
C TYR A 157 13.16 11.32 9.41
N ILE A 158 12.71 12.55 9.65
CA ILE A 158 13.56 13.74 9.71
C ILE A 158 14.53 13.68 10.89
N GLN A 159 14.08 13.25 12.07
CA GLN A 159 14.92 13.15 13.27
C GLN A 159 16.02 12.09 13.14
N ASN A 160 15.72 10.95 12.49
CA ASN A 160 16.68 9.85 12.36
C ASN A 160 17.76 10.09 11.27
N GLN A 161 17.62 11.14 10.46
CA GLN A 161 18.70 11.65 9.60
C GLN A 161 19.70 12.43 10.46
N ASN A 162 20.45 11.73 11.31
CA ASN A 162 21.52 12.28 12.16
C ASN A 162 22.44 13.22 11.34
N GLY A 163 22.36 14.55 11.54
CA GLY A 163 23.35 15.50 11.00
C GLY A 163 22.85 16.69 10.15
N GLY A 164 21.57 17.04 10.13
CA GLY A 164 21.16 18.43 9.86
C GLY A 164 21.02 18.89 8.39
N ARG A 165 20.98 17.98 7.41
CA ARG A 165 20.45 18.30 6.06
C ARG A 165 19.13 17.59 5.83
N LEU A 166 18.03 18.36 5.81
CA LEU A 166 16.75 17.88 5.34
C LEU A 166 16.92 17.30 3.93
N ASN A 167 16.46 16.06 3.73
CA ASN A 167 16.34 15.47 2.39
C ASN A 167 15.65 16.50 1.46
N PRO A 168 16.20 16.82 0.27
CA PRO A 168 15.62 17.82 -0.64
C PRO A 168 14.13 17.61 -0.93
N LEU A 169 13.69 16.36 -0.92
CA LEU A 169 12.29 15.99 -1.10
C LEU A 169 11.41 16.50 0.05
N ILE A 170 11.89 16.42 1.28
CA ILE A 170 11.23 16.93 2.48
C ILE A 170 11.22 18.45 2.49
N TYR A 171 12.30 19.07 2.04
CA TYR A 171 12.36 20.52 1.90
C TYR A 171 11.31 21.03 0.89
N LYS A 172 11.17 20.35 -0.26
CA LYS A 172 10.17 20.68 -1.28
C LYS A 172 8.75 20.55 -0.73
N TYR A 173 8.47 19.47 0.00
CA TYR A 173 7.19 19.26 0.67
C TYR A 173 6.87 20.35 1.72
N LYS A 174 7.83 20.65 2.61
CA LYS A 174 7.70 21.69 3.65
C LYS A 174 7.44 23.07 3.04
N LYS A 175 8.07 23.39 1.90
CA LYS A 175 7.89 24.66 1.20
C LYS A 175 6.46 24.84 0.67
N GLN A 176 5.80 23.77 0.21
CA GLN A 176 4.46 23.83 -0.36
C GLN A 176 3.34 23.76 0.70
N TYR A 177 3.49 22.92 1.72
CA TYR A 177 2.42 22.64 2.69
C TYR A 177 2.63 23.28 4.08
N GLY A 178 3.74 23.99 4.32
CA GLY A 178 4.01 24.70 5.57
C GLY A 178 4.71 23.88 6.66
N HIS A 179 4.58 24.29 7.93
CA HIS A 179 5.11 23.54 9.07
C HIS A 179 4.48 22.14 9.16
N PHE A 180 5.27 21.14 9.55
CA PHE A 180 4.74 19.88 10.09
C PHE A 180 3.89 20.26 11.30
N GLY A 181 2.57 20.30 11.14
CA GLY A 181 1.68 21.05 12.02
C GLY A 181 1.57 20.51 13.44
N TYR A 182 2.55 20.85 14.28
CA TYR A 182 2.49 20.84 15.74
C TYR A 182 3.34 21.97 16.33
N SER A 183 2.80 22.59 17.38
CA SER A 183 3.57 23.34 18.38
C SER A 183 4.37 22.37 19.25
N ALA A 184 5.47 22.83 19.85
CA ALA A 184 6.30 22.00 20.73
C ALA A 184 5.55 21.41 21.95
N GLU A 185 4.36 21.93 22.25
CA GLU A 185 3.51 21.52 23.37
C GLU A 185 2.62 20.30 23.04
N GLU A 186 2.34 20.07 21.76
CA GLU A 186 1.57 18.91 21.28
C GLU A 186 2.45 17.65 21.08
N LEU A 187 3.75 17.75 21.39
CA LEU A 187 4.78 16.72 21.20
C LEU A 187 5.34 16.15 22.52
N LYS A 188 4.62 16.34 23.65
CA LYS A 188 4.87 15.63 24.93
C LYS A 188 3.85 14.53 25.13
#